data_AF-A0A536WYY7-F1
#
_entry.id   AF-A0A536WYY7-F1
#
_cell.length_a   1.000
_cell.length_b   1.000
_cell.length_c   1.000
_cell.angle_alpha   90.00
_cell.angle_beta   90.00
_cell.angle_gamma   90.00
#
_symmetry.space_group_name_H-M   'P 1'
#
loop_
_entity.id
_entity.type
_entity.pdbx_description
1 polymer ?
#
loop_
_entity_poly.entity_id
_entity_poly.type
_entity_poly.pdbx_seq_one_letter_code
_entity_poly.pdbx_strand_id
1 'polypeptide(L)' 'MEHRARYAQALRDAVRTLGGHERLAAVLNVPAEKLAAWLSGEEMPPLEAFLDSLDVIADGPYAPRPARRVRVAAIRNR' A
#
# COMPACT_ATOMS: atom_id res chain seq x y z
N MET A 1 0.07 -15.48 -12.82
CA MET A 1 -0.47 -14.17 -13.27
C MET A 1 -1.32 -13.48 -12.20
N GLU A 2 -2.10 -14.17 -11.35
CA GLU A 2 -3.02 -13.53 -10.39
C GLU A 2 -2.37 -12.65 -9.30
N HIS A 3 -1.14 -12.95 -8.87
CA HIS A 3 -0.52 -12.28 -7.72
C HIS A 3 -0.22 -10.80 -8.00
N ARG A 4 0.29 -10.48 -9.19
CA ARG A 4 0.56 -9.11 -9.62
C ARG A 4 -0.71 -8.26 -9.64
N ALA A 5 -1.79 -8.81 -10.21
CA ALA A 5 -3.07 -8.14 -10.29
C ALA A 5 -3.67 -7.89 -8.89
N ARG A 6 -3.58 -8.89 -7.99
CA ARG A 6 -4.02 -8.74 -6.60
C ARG A 6 -3.21 -7.69 -5.84
N TYR A 7 -1.89 -7.63 -6.03
CA TYR A 7 -1.05 -6.63 -5.35
C TYR A 7 -1.36 -5.23 -5.87
N ALA A 8 -1.39 -5.05 -7.19
CA ALA A 8 -1.75 -3.77 -7.80
C ALA A 8 -3.17 -3.32 -7.37
N GLN A 9 -4.09 -4.26 -7.19
CA GLN A 9 -5.43 -3.94 -6.68
C GLN A 9 -5.41 -3.43 -5.24
N ALA A 10 -4.67 -4.09 -4.34
CA ALA A 10 -4.51 -3.61 -2.98
C ALA A 10 -3.87 -2.21 -2.92
N LEU A 11 -2.86 -1.93 -3.76
CA LEU A 11 -2.28 -0.60 -3.87
C LEU A 11 -3.33 0.43 -4.35
N ARG A 12 -4.17 0.09 -5.33
CA ARG A 12 -5.27 0.97 -5.79
C ARG A 12 -6.27 1.28 -4.68
N ASP A 13 -6.61 0.28 -3.87
CA ASP A 13 -7.55 0.47 -2.76
C ASP A 13 -6.93 1.31 -1.63
N ALA A 14 -5.63 1.17 -1.39
CA ALA A 14 -4.88 2.05 -0.48
C ALA A 14 -4.81 3.50 -0.99
N VAL A 15 -4.62 3.72 -2.29
CA VAL A 15 -4.69 5.06 -2.92
C VAL A 15 -6.06 5.70 -2.68
N ARG A 16 -7.14 4.94 -2.89
CA ARG A 16 -8.52 5.40 -2.65
C ARG A 16 -8.76 5.72 -1.18
N THR A 17 -8.18 4.93 -0.27
CA THR A 17 -8.27 5.14 1.18
C THR A 17 -7.57 6.43 1.62
N LEU A 18 -6.39 6.73 1.06
CA LEU A 18 -5.65 7.95 1.40
C LEU A 18 -6.12 9.20 0.62
N GLY A 19 -6.86 9.00 -0.47
CA GLY A 19 -7.33 10.08 -1.35
C GLY A 19 -6.28 10.59 -2.32
N GLY A 20 -5.29 9.77 -2.71
CA GLY A 20 -4.33 10.16 -3.75
C GLY A 20 -3.02 9.34 -3.80
N HIS A 21 -2.41 9.30 -4.99
CA HIS A 21 -1.16 8.58 -5.26
C HIS A 21 0.02 9.12 -4.44
N GLU A 22 0.18 10.44 -4.37
CA GLU A 22 1.27 11.11 -3.64
C GLU A 22 1.30 10.72 -2.15
N ARG A 23 0.13 10.59 -1.53
CA ARG A 23 0.03 10.21 -0.11
C ARG A 23 0.46 8.77 0.11
N LEU A 24 0.07 7.85 -0.79
CA LEU A 24 0.53 6.47 -0.70
C LEU A 24 2.03 6.35 -0.96
N ALA A 25 2.55 7.07 -1.96
CA ALA A 25 3.99 7.10 -2.25
C ALA A 25 4.80 7.57 -1.04
N ALA A 26 4.32 8.61 -0.34
CA ALA A 26 4.92 9.09 0.90
C ALA A 26 4.83 8.08 2.06
N VAL A 27 3.70 7.36 2.19
CA VAL A 27 3.54 6.31 3.22
C VAL A 27 4.47 5.14 2.97
N LEU A 28 4.59 4.71 1.70
CA LEU A 28 5.47 3.61 1.28
C LEU A 28 6.93 4.04 1.15
N ASN A 29 7.23 5.34 1.29
CA ASN A 29 8.57 5.92 1.12
C ASN A 29 9.20 5.57 -0.24
N VAL A 30 8.43 5.71 -1.32
CA VAL A 30 8.88 5.43 -2.70
C VAL A 30 8.60 6.61 -3.64
N PRO A 31 9.33 6.73 -4.77
CA PRO A 31 9.00 7.71 -5.80
C PRO A 31 7.62 7.47 -6.41
N ALA A 32 6.90 8.55 -6.74
CA ALA A 32 5.57 8.48 -7.35
C ALA A 32 5.57 7.73 -8.70
N GLU A 33 6.63 7.88 -9.49
CA GLU A 33 6.82 7.15 -10.75
C GLU A 33 6.86 5.64 -10.55
N LYS A 34 7.52 5.19 -9.48
CA LYS A 34 7.64 3.77 -9.14
C LYS A 34 6.31 3.20 -8.67
N LEU A 35 5.56 3.99 -7.90
CA LEU A 35 4.19 3.63 -7.54
C LEU A 35 3.29 3.54 -8.78
N ALA A 36 3.43 4.45 -9.75
CA ALA A 36 2.66 4.41 -10.99
C ALA A 36 2.94 3.14 -11.81
N ALA A 37 4.21 2.73 -11.93
CA ALA A 37 4.61 1.49 -12.61
C ALA A 37 4.02 0.23 -11.96
N TRP A 38 3.86 0.22 -10.63
CA TRP A 38 3.20 -0.88 -9.91
C TRP A 38 1.68 -0.90 -10.15
N LEU A 39 1.06 0.27 -10.21
CA LEU A 39 -0.38 0.40 -10.40
C LEU A 39 -0.81 0.09 -11.85
N SER A 40 0.03 0.43 -12.84
CA SER A 40 -0.15 0.06 -14.24
C SER A 40 0.11 -1.42 -14.49
N GLY A 41 0.79 -2.09 -13.56
CA GLY A 41 1.19 -3.49 -13.69
C GLY A 41 2.43 -3.70 -14.56
N GLU A 42 3.12 -2.64 -14.96
CA GLU A 42 4.43 -2.71 -15.63
C GLU A 42 5.47 -3.38 -14.72
N GLU A 43 5.48 -3.02 -13.45
CA GLU A 43 6.34 -3.60 -12.43
C GLU A 43 5.56 -4.40 -11.36
N MET A 44 6.23 -5.39 -10.77
CA MET A 44 5.69 -6.10 -9.62
C MET A 44 6.02 -5.31 -8.35
N PRO A 45 5.04 -4.83 -7.58
CA PRO A 45 5.32 -4.25 -6.27
C PRO A 45 5.95 -5.30 -5.33
N PRO A 46 6.93 -4.92 -4.51
CA PRO A 46 7.52 -5.81 -3.51
C PRO A 46 6.48 -6.19 -2.45
N LEU A 47 6.70 -7.33 -1.79
CA LEU A 47 5.80 -7.84 -0.74
C LEU A 47 5.58 -6.80 0.37
N GLU A 48 6.62 -6.09 0.79
CA GLU A 48 6.53 -5.06 1.84
C GLU A 48 5.56 -3.94 1.45
N ALA A 49 5.63 -3.44 0.22
CA ALA A 49 4.72 -2.40 -0.26
C ALA A 49 3.26 -2.90 -0.32
N PHE A 50 3.05 -4.17 -0.67
CA PHE A 50 1.72 -4.79 -0.61
C PHE A 50 1.21 -4.86 0.83
N LEU A 51 2.03 -5.32 1.76
CA LEU A 51 1.69 -5.45 3.17
C LEU A 51 1.36 -4.09 3.82
N ASP A 52 2.20 -3.08 3.58
CA ASP A 52 1.95 -1.71 4.07
C ASP A 52 0.66 -1.11 3.47
N SER A 53 0.34 -1.45 2.22
CA SER A 53 -0.93 -1.04 1.61
C SER A 53 -2.14 -1.65 2.32
N LEU A 54 -2.04 -2.87 2.84
CA LEU A 54 -3.11 -3.49 3.63
C LEU A 54 -3.28 -2.79 4.98
N ASP A 55 -2.19 -2.40 5.63
CA ASP A 55 -2.24 -1.63 6.88
C ASP A 55 -2.91 -0.27 6.66
N VAL A 56 -2.63 0.40 5.53
CA VAL A 56 -3.32 1.65 5.14
C VAL A 56 -4.83 1.44 4.98
N ILE A 57 -5.24 0.38 4.29
CA ILE A 57 -6.66 0.06 4.08
C ILE A 57 -7.34 -0.23 5.43
N ALA A 58 -6.65 -0.94 6.33
CA ALA A 58 -7.17 -1.30 7.64
C ALA A 58 -7.30 -0.09 8.59
N ASP A 59 -6.34 0.85 8.54
CA ASP A 59 -6.42 2.11 9.27
C ASP A 59 -7.60 2.97 8.77
N GLY A 60 -7.87 2.96 7.46
CA GLY A 60 -8.99 3.67 6.85
C GLY A 60 -8.77 5.18 6.70
N PRO A 61 -9.66 5.89 5.99
CA PRO A 61 -9.47 7.30 5.62
C PRO A 61 -9.54 8.28 6.80
N TYR A 62 -10.02 7.82 7.96
CA TYR A 62 -10.28 8.64 9.15
C TYR A 62 -9.39 8.28 10.34
N ALA A 63 -8.37 7.43 10.17
CA ALA A 63 -7.47 7.07 11.27
C ALA A 63 -6.84 8.33 11.89
N PRO A 64 -7.13 8.63 13.17
CA PRO A 64 -6.52 9.77 13.83
C PRO A 64 -5.04 9.46 14.06
N ARG A 65 -4.14 10.30 13.55
CA ARG A 65 -2.73 10.31 13.99
C ARG A 65 -2.70 11.04 15.35
N PRO A 66 -2.23 10.48 16.49
CA PRO A 66 -1.60 9.19 16.73
C PRO A 66 -2.45 8.29 17.67
N ALA A 67 -3.49 7.64 17.16
CA ALA A 67 -4.00 6.42 17.77
C ALA A 67 -3.29 5.23 17.12
N ARG A 68 -2.96 4.23 17.93
CA ARG A 68 -2.25 2.99 17.56
C ARG A 68 -2.65 2.47 16.17
N ARG A 69 -1.74 2.55 15.20
CA ARG A 69 -1.94 2.00 13.84
C ARG A 69 -2.24 0.51 13.91
N VAL A 70 -3.28 0.08 13.21
CA VAL A 70 -3.64 -1.34 13.09
C VAL A 70 -2.66 -1.96 12.11
N ARG A 71 -1.75 -2.80 12.62
CA ARG A 71 -0.88 -3.62 11.77
C ARG A 71 -1.54 -4.96 11.53
N VAL A 72 -1.95 -5.20 10.30
CA VAL A 72 -2.51 -6.46 9.82
C VAL A 72 -1.39 -7.33 9.26
N ALA A 73 -0.37 -6.72 8.66
CA ALA A 73 0.80 -7.42 8.15
C ALA A 73 1.90 -7.57 9.21
N ALA A 74 2.26 -8.81 9.54
CA ALA A 74 3.44 -9.10 10.36
C ALA A 74 4.22 -10.29 9.77
N ILE A 75 5.43 -10.03 9.26
CA ILE A 75 6.38 -11.10 8.93
C ILE A 75 7.11 -11.47 10.22
N ARG A 76 6.88 -12.68 10.73
CA ARG A 76 7.74 -13.26 11.78
C ARG A 76 8.95 -13.89 11.10
N ASN A 77 10.10 -13.22 11.14
CA ASN A 77 11.38 -13.90 10.88
C ASN A 77 11.63 -14.88 12.05
N ARG A 78 11.76 -16.17 11.73
CA ARG A 78 12.36 -17.16 12.63
C ARG A 78 13.80 -17.40 12.21
#